data_AF-A0A0F4NNK3-F1
#
_entry.id   AF-A0A0F4NNK3-F1
#
_cell.length_a   1.000
_cell.length_b   1.000
_cell.length_c   1.000
_cell.angle_alpha   90.00
_cell.angle_beta   90.00
_cell.angle_gamma   90.00
#
_symmetry.space_group_name_H-M   'P 1'
#
loop_
_entity.id
_entity.type
_entity.pdbx_description
1 polymer ?
#
loop_
_entity_poly.entity_id
_entity_poly.type
_entity_poly.pdbx_seq_one_letter_code
_entity_poly.pdbx_strand_id
1 'polypeptide(L)'
;MLLATTTSFALNTQEQRWVDAVRSTYGERAGKRVQTWRTEMTQYKSIPEREKLTKVNNFFNQLNFVNDIHLWGKKDYWATPLEFLGSNAGDCEDFTIAKYFSLLELGVSDKKLRLVYVKAIELNQFHMVLAYYSKPSAEPILLDNINPQIKRASQRRDLLPIYSFNGKNLWLMKSKQGQLAGKSSRLSLWNDLRAREKSLNLNKPVVNYDE
;
A
#
# COMPACT_ATOMS: atom_id res chain seq x y z
N MET A 1 -5.96 22.40 27.07
CA MET A 1 -6.32 22.39 25.64
C MET A 1 -5.02 22.58 24.86
N LEU A 2 -4.32 21.49 24.47
CA LEU A 2 -3.10 21.60 23.67
C LEU A 2 -3.54 21.85 22.21
N LEU A 3 -3.26 23.04 21.69
CA LEU A 3 -3.34 23.33 20.27
C LEU A 3 -2.23 22.54 19.57
N ALA A 4 -2.61 21.47 18.86
CA ALA A 4 -1.69 20.82 17.93
C ALA A 4 -1.40 21.81 16.81
N THR A 5 -0.19 22.36 16.78
CA THR A 5 0.28 23.20 15.69
C THR A 5 0.47 22.33 14.45
N THR A 6 -0.48 22.37 13.53
CA THR A 6 -0.31 21.76 12.22
C THR A 6 0.64 22.62 11.41
N THR A 7 1.90 22.23 11.34
CA THR A 7 2.84 22.79 10.37
C THR A 7 2.35 22.43 8.96
N SER A 8 1.83 23.43 8.25
CA SER A 8 1.44 23.30 6.85
C SER A 8 2.71 23.37 5.99
N PHE A 9 3.11 22.23 5.43
CA PHE A 9 4.19 22.18 4.45
C PHE A 9 3.64 22.46 3.06
N ALA A 10 4.25 23.40 2.33
CA ALA A 10 3.92 23.63 0.94
C ALA A 10 4.31 22.42 0.09
N LEU A 11 3.41 22.00 -0.81
CA LEU A 11 3.68 20.93 -1.76
C LEU A 11 4.72 21.38 -2.79
N ASN A 12 5.59 20.47 -3.21
CA ASN A 12 6.46 20.73 -4.36
C ASN A 12 5.68 20.60 -5.69
N THR A 13 6.29 21.03 -6.80
CA THR A 13 5.65 21.04 -8.12
C THR A 13 5.11 19.68 -8.56
N GLN A 14 5.82 18.60 -8.27
CA GLN A 14 5.41 17.25 -8.65
C GLN A 14 4.24 16.76 -7.79
N GLU A 15 4.25 17.06 -6.49
CA GLU A 15 3.17 16.75 -5.57
C GLU A 15 1.89 17.52 -5.91
N GLN A 16 2.02 18.80 -6.26
CA GLN A 16 0.90 19.62 -6.70
C GLN A 16 0.29 19.05 -7.99
N ARG A 17 1.13 18.62 -8.95
CA ARG A 17 0.66 17.95 -10.16
C ARG A 17 -0.11 16.66 -9.86
N TRP A 18 0.29 15.88 -8.85
CA TRP A 18 -0.48 14.70 -8.43
C TRP A 18 -1.84 15.07 -7.84
N VAL A 19 -1.87 16.08 -6.96
CA VAL A 19 -3.12 16.58 -6.37
C VAL A 19 -4.08 17.04 -7.47
N ASP A 20 -3.59 17.83 -8.43
CA ASP A 20 -4.42 18.39 -9.50
C ASP A 20 -4.90 17.30 -10.47
N ALA A 21 -4.06 16.32 -10.82
CA ALA A 21 -4.44 15.19 -11.66
C ALA A 21 -5.53 14.33 -11.00
N VAL A 22 -5.37 14.02 -9.71
CA VAL A 22 -6.37 13.24 -8.96
C VAL A 22 -7.65 14.06 -8.77
N ARG A 23 -7.55 15.34 -8.43
CA ARG A 23 -8.72 16.23 -8.35
C ARG A 23 -9.50 16.27 -9.66
N SER A 24 -8.82 16.44 -10.78
CA SER A 24 -9.46 16.49 -12.10
C SER A 24 -10.11 15.16 -12.50
N THR A 25 -9.56 14.04 -12.04
CA THR A 25 -10.04 12.69 -12.41
C THR A 25 -11.20 12.22 -11.53
N TYR A 26 -11.08 12.42 -10.22
CA TYR A 26 -11.96 11.83 -9.20
C TYR A 26 -12.72 12.85 -8.33
N GLY A 27 -12.41 14.15 -8.45
CA GLY A 27 -13.09 15.23 -7.74
C GLY A 27 -12.33 15.82 -6.54
N GLU A 28 -12.92 16.84 -5.92
CA GLU A 28 -12.25 17.66 -4.89
C GLU A 28 -11.84 16.89 -3.64
N ARG A 29 -12.67 15.96 -3.17
CA ARG A 29 -12.39 15.16 -1.98
C ARG A 29 -11.16 14.26 -2.20
N ALA A 30 -11.06 13.66 -3.39
CA ALA A 30 -9.89 12.90 -3.80
C ALA A 30 -8.60 13.74 -3.85
N GLY A 31 -8.66 14.94 -4.43
CA GLY A 31 -7.53 15.87 -4.40
C GLY A 31 -7.07 16.20 -2.97
N LYS A 32 -8.00 16.43 -2.05
CA LYS A 32 -7.71 16.65 -0.63
C LYS A 32 -7.05 15.44 0.03
N ARG A 33 -7.51 14.20 -0.24
CA ARG A 33 -6.86 12.99 0.29
C ARG A 33 -5.40 12.89 -0.14
N VAL A 34 -5.11 13.17 -1.42
CA VAL A 34 -3.72 13.18 -1.91
C VAL A 34 -2.91 14.29 -1.24
N GLN A 35 -3.47 15.49 -1.09
CA GLN A 35 -2.79 16.58 -0.38
C GLN A 35 -2.46 16.17 1.06
N THR A 36 -3.42 15.59 1.80
CA THR A 36 -3.19 15.06 3.15
C THR A 36 -2.08 14.00 3.13
N TRP A 37 -2.14 13.03 2.22
CA TRP A 37 -1.09 12.02 2.09
C TRP A 37 0.30 12.66 1.93
N ARG A 38 0.45 13.68 1.08
CA ARG A 38 1.72 14.39 0.89
C ARG A 38 2.20 15.14 2.13
N THR A 39 1.28 15.79 2.85
CA THR A 39 1.59 16.44 4.13
C THR A 39 2.06 15.43 5.17
N GLU A 40 1.35 14.30 5.33
CA GLU A 40 1.71 13.23 6.25
C GLU A 40 3.07 12.62 5.87
N MET A 41 3.36 12.36 4.58
CA MET A 41 4.68 11.85 4.16
C MET A 41 5.80 12.82 4.53
N THR A 42 5.57 14.12 4.42
CA THR A 42 6.55 15.13 4.83
C THR A 42 6.79 15.11 6.34
N GLN A 43 5.73 15.02 7.15
CA GLN A 43 5.84 14.94 8.60
C GLN A 43 6.53 13.65 9.06
N TYR A 44 6.28 12.53 8.38
CA TYR A 44 6.82 11.23 8.77
C TYR A 44 8.29 11.06 8.38
N LYS A 45 8.88 11.89 7.52
CA LYS A 45 10.28 11.72 7.08
C LYS A 45 11.27 11.60 8.24
N SER A 46 11.09 12.40 9.28
CA SER A 46 12.03 12.53 10.40
C SER A 46 11.70 11.68 11.62
N ILE A 47 10.63 10.88 11.59
CA ILE A 47 10.23 10.04 12.74
C ILE A 47 10.93 8.67 12.69
N PRO A 48 11.01 7.94 13.82
CA PRO A 48 11.61 6.61 13.87
C PRO A 48 10.96 5.62 12.90
N GLU A 49 11.75 4.70 12.34
CA GLU A 49 11.30 3.73 11.32
C GLU A 49 10.07 2.93 11.77
N ARG A 50 10.03 2.49 13.03
CA ARG A 50 8.87 1.76 13.58
C ARG A 50 7.61 2.61 13.64
N GLU A 51 7.75 3.91 13.89
CA GLU A 51 6.62 4.83 13.92
C GLU A 51 6.08 5.10 12.50
N LYS A 52 6.98 5.20 11.50
CA LYS A 52 6.60 5.26 10.08
C LYS A 52 5.69 4.10 9.69
N LEU A 53 6.02 2.87 10.10
CA LEU A 53 5.19 1.67 9.85
C LEU A 53 3.77 1.84 10.40
N THR A 54 3.64 2.24 11.67
CA THR A 54 2.34 2.43 12.32
C THR A 54 1.53 3.53 11.64
N LYS A 55 2.16 4.68 11.39
CA LYS A 55 1.50 5.85 10.81
C LYS A 55 1.02 5.58 9.38
N VAL A 56 1.86 4.98 8.54
CA VAL A 56 1.49 4.57 7.17
C VAL A 56 0.38 3.51 7.18
N ASN A 57 0.47 2.51 8.07
CA ASN A 57 -0.58 1.48 8.17
C ASN A 57 -1.92 2.10 8.54
N ASN A 58 -1.94 2.99 9.53
CA ASN A 58 -3.16 3.65 9.98
C ASN A 58 -3.71 4.65 8.96
N PHE A 59 -2.84 5.33 8.20
CA PHE A 59 -3.25 6.25 7.16
C PHE A 59 -4.11 5.54 6.10
N PHE A 60 -3.58 4.47 5.50
CA PHE A 60 -4.30 3.75 4.44
C PHE A 60 -5.46 2.91 4.97
N ASN A 61 -5.42 2.43 6.21
CA ASN A 61 -6.54 1.67 6.80
C ASN A 61 -7.81 2.50 7.07
N GLN A 62 -7.83 3.78 6.71
CA GLN A 62 -9.03 4.63 6.72
C GLN A 62 -9.85 4.56 5.43
N LEU A 63 -9.29 4.00 4.35
CA LEU A 63 -9.96 3.83 3.06
C LEU A 63 -10.94 2.65 3.09
N ASN A 64 -11.88 2.62 2.14
CA ASN A 64 -12.86 1.55 2.06
C ASN A 64 -12.22 0.27 1.50
N PHE A 65 -12.49 -0.87 2.14
CA PHE A 65 -12.08 -2.19 1.63
C PHE A 65 -13.18 -2.76 0.73
N VAL A 66 -12.93 -2.83 -0.58
CA VAL A 66 -13.92 -3.13 -1.63
C VAL A 66 -13.26 -3.99 -2.69
N ASN A 67 -13.89 -5.11 -3.07
CA ASN A 67 -13.38 -5.98 -4.14
C ASN A 67 -13.36 -5.28 -5.51
N ASP A 68 -12.32 -5.57 -6.30
CA ASP A 68 -12.11 -5.01 -7.63
C ASP A 68 -13.26 -5.19 -8.61
N ILE A 69 -14.00 -6.28 -8.50
CA ILE A 69 -15.12 -6.53 -9.41
C ILE A 69 -16.23 -5.48 -9.24
N HIS A 70 -16.40 -4.95 -8.04
CA HIS A 70 -17.36 -3.89 -7.76
C HIS A 70 -16.75 -2.52 -8.06
N LEU A 71 -15.48 -2.33 -7.68
CA LEU A 71 -14.83 -1.03 -7.80
C LEU A 71 -14.41 -0.72 -9.25
N TRP A 72 -13.73 -1.65 -9.91
CA TRP A 72 -13.11 -1.48 -11.22
C TRP A 72 -13.81 -2.25 -12.34
N GLY A 73 -14.79 -3.10 -12.02
CA GLY A 73 -15.42 -3.99 -13.00
C GLY A 73 -14.48 -5.07 -13.54
N LYS A 74 -13.38 -5.33 -12.82
CA LYS A 74 -12.34 -6.30 -13.19
C LYS A 74 -12.17 -7.33 -12.09
N LYS A 75 -11.75 -8.55 -12.44
CA LYS A 75 -11.53 -9.60 -11.45
C LYS A 75 -10.32 -9.34 -10.55
N ASP A 76 -9.33 -8.63 -11.07
CA ASP A 76 -8.03 -8.35 -10.42
C ASP A 76 -7.45 -7.10 -11.11
N TYR A 77 -7.18 -6.06 -10.32
CA TYR A 77 -6.73 -4.74 -10.75
C TYR A 77 -5.91 -4.07 -9.65
N TRP A 78 -4.59 -4.02 -9.85
CA TRP A 78 -3.71 -3.35 -8.89
C TRP A 78 -3.69 -1.84 -9.14
N ALA A 79 -4.33 -1.08 -8.25
CA ALA A 79 -4.35 0.37 -8.29
C ALA A 79 -2.99 0.97 -7.88
N THR A 80 -2.56 2.02 -8.58
CA THR A 80 -1.46 2.87 -8.10
C THR A 80 -1.87 3.57 -6.79
N PRO A 81 -0.93 4.06 -5.96
CA PRO A 81 -1.28 4.81 -4.75
C PRO A 81 -2.20 6.02 -5.02
N LEU A 82 -2.06 6.67 -6.18
CA LEU A 82 -2.92 7.79 -6.59
C LEU A 82 -4.31 7.35 -7.05
N GLU A 83 -4.43 6.19 -7.71
CA GLU A 83 -5.73 5.60 -8.06
C GLU A 83 -6.48 5.12 -6.82
N PHE A 84 -5.78 4.50 -5.86
CA PHE A 84 -6.35 4.04 -4.60
C PHE A 84 -6.84 5.21 -3.73
N LEU A 85 -6.02 6.25 -3.56
CA LEU A 85 -6.45 7.49 -2.90
C LEU A 85 -7.55 8.19 -3.70
N GLY A 86 -7.47 8.16 -5.03
CA GLY A 86 -8.45 8.76 -5.92
C GLY A 86 -9.86 8.18 -5.76
N SER A 87 -9.95 6.86 -5.83
CA SER A 87 -11.21 6.10 -5.74
C SER A 87 -11.79 5.99 -4.33
N ASN A 88 -11.04 6.33 -3.28
CA ASN A 88 -11.43 6.18 -1.88
C ASN A 88 -11.71 4.73 -1.44
N ALA A 89 -11.33 3.75 -2.25
CA ALA A 89 -11.62 2.34 -2.06
C ALA A 89 -10.60 1.48 -2.79
N GLY A 90 -10.42 0.23 -2.36
CA GLY A 90 -9.56 -0.75 -3.01
C GLY A 90 -9.60 -2.07 -2.28
N ASP A 91 -8.96 -3.10 -2.82
CA ASP A 91 -8.88 -4.41 -2.17
C ASP A 91 -7.51 -4.64 -1.52
N CYS A 92 -7.16 -5.88 -1.16
CA CYS A 92 -6.07 -6.12 -0.22
C CYS A 92 -4.68 -5.73 -0.72
N GLU A 93 -4.44 -5.89 -2.02
CA GLU A 93 -3.21 -5.50 -2.69
C GLU A 93 -3.07 -3.98 -2.74
N ASP A 94 -4.14 -3.22 -2.98
CA ASP A 94 -4.08 -1.76 -3.10
C ASP A 94 -3.59 -1.13 -1.81
N PHE A 95 -4.12 -1.60 -0.68
CA PHE A 95 -3.64 -1.21 0.65
C PHE A 95 -2.17 -1.60 0.86
N THR A 96 -1.79 -2.82 0.47
CA THR A 96 -0.42 -3.32 0.65
C THR A 96 0.58 -2.51 -0.20
N ILE A 97 0.23 -2.23 -1.46
CA ILE A 97 1.03 -1.52 -2.44
C ILE A 97 1.20 -0.06 -2.02
N ALA A 98 0.13 0.61 -1.61
CA ALA A 98 0.20 2.00 -1.18
C ALA A 98 1.05 2.19 0.09
N LYS A 99 0.93 1.25 1.05
CA LYS A 99 1.82 1.20 2.23
C LYS A 99 3.27 0.97 1.82
N TYR A 100 3.52 0.04 0.89
CA TYR A 100 4.85 -0.29 0.40
C TYR A 100 5.54 0.92 -0.25
N PHE A 101 4.90 1.59 -1.20
CA PHE A 101 5.48 2.77 -1.87
C PHE A 101 5.69 3.94 -0.91
N SER A 102 4.74 4.18 0.00
CA SER A 102 4.88 5.24 1.01
C SER A 102 6.07 4.99 1.94
N LEU A 103 6.29 3.74 2.37
CA LEU A 103 7.43 3.40 3.21
C LEU A 103 8.77 3.50 2.47
N LEU A 104 8.82 3.13 1.19
CA LEU A 104 10.01 3.36 0.35
C LEU A 104 10.35 4.86 0.28
N GLU A 105 9.35 5.71 0.05
CA GLU A 105 9.52 7.16 -0.01
C GLU A 105 10.04 7.74 1.31
N LEU A 106 9.58 7.18 2.44
CA LEU A 106 10.06 7.54 3.77
C LEU A 106 11.45 6.99 4.11
N GLY A 107 12.13 6.36 3.16
CA GLY A 107 13.50 5.85 3.28
C GLY A 107 13.60 4.46 3.89
N VAL A 108 12.50 3.72 4.07
CA VAL A 108 12.57 2.31 4.46
C VAL A 108 13.14 1.50 3.31
N SER A 109 14.22 0.76 3.57
CA SER A 109 14.87 -0.02 2.52
C SER A 109 13.94 -1.07 1.91
N ASP A 110 13.89 -1.14 0.59
CA ASP A 110 13.18 -2.20 -0.18
C ASP A 110 13.54 -3.62 0.29
N LYS A 111 14.78 -3.84 0.76
CA LYS A 111 15.21 -5.14 1.29
C LYS A 111 14.48 -5.57 2.56
N LYS A 112 13.90 -4.62 3.30
CA LYS A 112 13.12 -4.85 4.52
C LYS A 112 11.64 -5.09 4.24
N LEU A 113 11.14 -4.78 3.04
CA LEU A 113 9.72 -4.82 2.71
C LEU A 113 9.42 -5.95 1.72
N ARG A 114 8.37 -6.71 1.99
CA ARG A 114 7.86 -7.73 1.06
C ARG A 114 6.34 -7.71 1.06
N LEU A 115 5.74 -7.61 -0.11
CA LEU A 115 4.33 -7.90 -0.33
C LEU A 115 4.18 -9.42 -0.23
N VAL A 116 3.31 -9.90 0.65
CA VAL A 116 3.14 -11.34 0.91
C VAL A 116 1.73 -11.73 0.53
N TYR A 117 1.63 -12.63 -0.45
CA TYR A 117 0.39 -13.27 -0.82
C TYR A 117 0.14 -14.45 0.10
N VAL A 118 -1.03 -14.47 0.73
CA VAL A 118 -1.39 -15.43 1.77
C VAL A 118 -2.79 -16.00 1.51
N LYS A 119 -3.09 -17.16 2.10
CA LYS A 119 -4.46 -17.61 2.33
C LYS A 119 -4.87 -17.17 3.74
N ALA A 120 -5.89 -16.29 3.82
CA ALA A 120 -6.56 -15.98 5.08
C ALA A 120 -7.49 -17.16 5.42
N ILE A 121 -7.06 -18.00 6.36
CA ILE A 121 -7.65 -19.31 6.64
C ILE A 121 -9.10 -19.15 7.15
N GLU A 122 -9.31 -18.26 8.12
CA GLU A 122 -10.60 -18.06 8.78
C GLU A 122 -11.65 -17.47 7.83
N LEU A 123 -11.22 -16.62 6.88
CA LEU A 123 -12.08 -16.02 5.86
C LEU A 123 -12.19 -16.89 4.59
N ASN A 124 -11.42 -17.99 4.52
CA ASN A 124 -11.28 -18.86 3.36
C ASN A 124 -11.10 -18.12 2.02
N GLN A 125 -10.26 -17.09 2.02
CA GLN A 125 -9.96 -16.30 0.83
C GLN A 125 -8.46 -16.01 0.70
N PHE A 126 -8.02 -15.69 -0.51
CA PHE A 126 -6.68 -15.15 -0.69
C PHE A 126 -6.64 -13.69 -0.24
N HIS A 127 -5.47 -13.27 0.22
CA HIS A 127 -5.24 -11.96 0.79
C HIS A 127 -3.80 -11.51 0.53
N MET A 128 -3.54 -10.21 0.65
CA MET A 128 -2.20 -9.65 0.59
C MET A 128 -1.92 -8.78 1.81
N VAL A 129 -0.71 -8.93 2.37
CA VAL A 129 -0.22 -8.12 3.49
C VAL A 129 1.19 -7.63 3.22
N LEU A 130 1.59 -6.54 3.88
CA LEU A 130 2.96 -6.04 3.82
C LEU A 130 3.77 -6.58 5.01
N ALA A 131 4.79 -7.37 4.73
CA ALA A 131 5.75 -7.82 5.72
C ALA A 131 6.94 -6.86 5.80
N TYR A 132 7.29 -6.45 7.03
CA TYR A 132 8.50 -5.70 7.33
C TYR A 132 9.47 -6.56 8.16
N TYR A 133 10.73 -6.60 7.71
CA TYR A 133 11.85 -7.30 8.34
C TYR A 133 12.85 -6.27 8.88
N SER A 134 13.05 -6.20 10.20
CA SER A 134 14.04 -5.29 10.78
C SER A 134 15.49 -5.61 10.36
N LYS A 135 15.76 -6.91 10.13
CA LYS A 135 16.97 -7.46 9.54
C LYS A 135 16.62 -8.71 8.72
N PRO A 136 17.47 -9.16 7.78
CA PRO A 136 17.12 -10.25 6.85
C PRO A 136 16.67 -11.57 7.51
N SER A 137 17.16 -11.88 8.70
CA SER A 137 16.81 -13.10 9.46
C SER A 137 15.75 -12.87 10.55
N ALA A 138 15.23 -11.65 10.70
CA ALA A 138 14.21 -11.37 11.70
C ALA A 138 12.87 -12.02 11.32
N GLU A 139 12.11 -12.37 12.34
CA GLU A 139 10.68 -12.58 12.16
C GLU A 139 10.03 -11.26 11.71
N PRO A 140 9.23 -11.27 10.63
CA PRO A 140 8.58 -10.06 10.18
C PRO A 140 7.41 -9.67 11.07
N ILE A 141 7.12 -8.38 11.10
CA ILE A 141 5.82 -7.86 11.49
C ILE A 141 4.98 -7.60 10.24
N LEU A 142 3.66 -7.76 10.37
CA LEU A 142 2.71 -7.66 9.27
C LEU A 142 1.85 -6.41 9.41
N LEU A 143 1.78 -5.63 8.33
CA LEU A 143 0.89 -4.51 8.14
C LEU A 143 -0.26 -4.99 7.25
N ASP A 144 -1.48 -4.90 7.73
CA ASP A 144 -2.67 -5.53 7.16
C ASP A 144 -3.86 -4.55 7.25
N ASN A 145 -4.77 -4.63 6.30
CA ASN A 145 -6.01 -3.85 6.27
C ASN A 145 -7.16 -4.56 7.00
N ILE A 146 -7.21 -5.90 7.00
CA ILE A 146 -8.25 -6.66 7.71
C ILE A 146 -8.01 -6.61 9.22
N ASN A 147 -6.77 -6.87 9.65
CA ASN A 147 -6.35 -6.65 11.03
C ASN A 147 -5.42 -5.43 11.11
N PRO A 148 -5.88 -4.26 11.57
CA PRO A 148 -5.07 -3.05 11.57
C PRO A 148 -3.95 -3.07 12.62
N GLN A 149 -3.97 -4.02 13.56
CA GLN A 149 -2.89 -4.15 14.54
C GLN A 149 -1.65 -4.78 13.90
N ILE A 150 -0.54 -4.06 13.95
CA ILE A 150 0.75 -4.58 13.51
C ILE A 150 1.21 -5.68 14.47
N LYS A 151 1.24 -6.92 13.99
CA LYS A 151 1.58 -8.11 14.75
C LYS A 151 2.74 -8.86 14.13
N ARG A 152 3.45 -9.65 14.94
CA ARG A 152 4.47 -10.58 14.43
C ARG A 152 3.81 -11.69 13.62
N ALA A 153 4.50 -12.21 12.61
CA ALA A 153 3.96 -13.26 11.76
C ALA A 153 3.55 -14.53 12.55
N SER A 154 4.29 -14.94 13.59
CA SER A 154 3.91 -16.07 14.45
C SER A 154 2.61 -15.87 15.23
N GLN A 155 2.17 -14.62 15.39
CA GLN A 155 0.91 -14.26 16.05
C GLN A 155 -0.26 -14.17 15.06
N ARG A 156 0.00 -14.34 13.75
CA ARG A 156 -1.00 -14.32 12.66
C ARG A 156 -1.18 -15.70 12.08
N ARG A 157 -1.63 -16.64 12.93
CA ARG A 157 -1.90 -18.04 12.54
C ARG A 157 -3.08 -18.17 11.58
N ASP A 158 -3.87 -17.11 11.45
CA ASP A 158 -4.93 -16.93 10.47
C ASP A 158 -4.40 -16.74 9.04
N LEU A 159 -3.11 -16.43 8.84
CA LEU A 159 -2.51 -16.21 7.53
C LEU A 159 -1.51 -17.31 7.17
N LEU A 160 -1.80 -18.04 6.09
CA LEU A 160 -0.88 -19.03 5.52
C LEU A 160 -0.14 -18.43 4.31
N PRO A 161 1.16 -18.15 4.40
CA PRO A 161 1.87 -17.50 3.31
C PRO A 161 2.17 -18.45 2.15
N ILE A 162 2.04 -17.94 0.93
CA ILE A 162 2.19 -18.71 -0.33
C ILE A 162 3.43 -18.23 -1.09
N TYR A 163 3.53 -16.92 -1.31
CA TYR A 163 4.70 -16.30 -1.92
C TYR A 163 4.85 -14.86 -1.45
N SER A 164 6.02 -14.28 -1.69
CA SER A 164 6.26 -12.86 -1.43
C SER A 164 7.11 -12.23 -2.51
N PHE A 165 7.01 -10.92 -2.69
CA PHE A 165 7.80 -10.18 -3.66
C PHE A 165 8.05 -8.76 -3.18
N ASN A 166 8.95 -8.07 -3.86
CA ASN A 166 9.16 -6.64 -3.69
C ASN A 166 9.43 -6.00 -5.06
N GLY A 167 9.90 -4.75 -5.08
CA GLY A 167 10.13 -4.01 -6.33
C GLY A 167 11.14 -4.66 -7.28
N LYS A 168 11.98 -5.59 -6.79
CA LYS A 168 13.05 -6.23 -7.56
C LYS A 168 12.90 -7.75 -7.72
N ASN A 169 12.45 -8.44 -6.67
CA ASN A 169 12.57 -9.89 -6.54
C ASN A 169 11.23 -10.56 -6.20
N LEU A 170 11.10 -11.84 -6.56
CA LEU A 170 9.97 -12.73 -6.26
C LEU A 170 10.48 -14.00 -5.55
N TRP A 171 9.85 -14.38 -4.44
CA TRP A 171 10.18 -15.53 -3.61
C TRP A 171 8.96 -16.44 -3.39
N LEU A 172 9.05 -17.74 -3.71
CA LEU A 172 8.00 -18.73 -3.43
C LEU A 172 8.22 -19.37 -2.06
N MET A 173 7.17 -19.48 -1.24
CA MET A 173 7.27 -20.10 0.09
C MET A 173 6.92 -21.59 0.01
N LYS A 174 7.88 -22.40 -0.45
CA LYS A 174 7.80 -23.89 -0.35
C LYS A 174 8.39 -24.44 0.96
N SER A 175 9.07 -23.60 1.77
CA SER A 175 9.65 -23.93 3.09
C SER A 175 9.93 -22.65 3.93
N LYS A 176 10.34 -22.80 5.21
CA LYS A 176 10.53 -21.72 6.22
C LYS A 176 11.37 -20.51 5.77
N GLN A 177 12.22 -20.63 4.74
CA GLN A 177 13.09 -19.55 4.27
C GLN A 177 12.67 -18.91 2.94
N GLY A 178 11.70 -19.49 2.22
CA GLY A 178 11.31 -19.02 0.88
C GLY A 178 12.43 -19.21 -0.16
N GLN A 179 12.08 -19.69 -1.36
CA GLN A 179 13.02 -19.85 -2.46
C GLN A 179 12.89 -18.67 -3.42
N LEU A 180 13.98 -17.98 -3.74
CA LEU A 180 13.97 -16.96 -4.80
C LEU A 180 13.53 -17.63 -6.12
N ALA A 181 12.42 -17.16 -6.67
CA ALA A 181 11.77 -17.74 -7.83
C ALA A 181 11.89 -16.87 -9.09
N GLY A 182 12.49 -15.69 -8.98
CA GLY A 182 12.82 -14.81 -10.10
C GLY A 182 12.65 -13.33 -9.80
N LYS A 183 12.41 -12.54 -10.84
CA LYS A 183 12.11 -11.10 -10.76
C LYS A 183 10.60 -10.88 -10.60
N SER A 184 10.20 -9.85 -9.84
CA SER A 184 8.79 -9.44 -9.71
C SER A 184 8.19 -8.94 -11.03
N SER A 185 9.02 -8.54 -12.00
CA SER A 185 8.59 -8.18 -13.36
C SER A 185 7.93 -9.32 -14.14
N ARG A 186 7.87 -10.54 -13.59
CA ARG A 186 7.06 -11.63 -14.14
C ARG A 186 5.56 -11.47 -13.84
N LEU A 187 5.21 -10.59 -12.89
CA LEU A 187 3.83 -10.25 -12.56
C LEU A 187 3.36 -9.15 -13.53
N SER A 188 2.47 -9.50 -14.46
CA SER A 188 1.94 -8.57 -15.46
C SER A 188 1.26 -7.35 -14.81
N LEU A 189 0.47 -7.57 -13.76
CA LEU A 189 -0.22 -6.54 -12.99
C LEU A 189 0.74 -5.54 -12.34
N TRP A 190 1.88 -6.02 -11.83
CA TRP A 190 2.91 -5.15 -11.27
C TRP A 190 3.53 -4.24 -12.35
N ASN A 191 3.85 -4.79 -13.52
CA ASN A 191 4.41 -4.00 -14.62
C ASN A 191 3.43 -2.93 -15.13
N ASP A 192 2.16 -3.32 -15.26
CA ASP A 192 1.07 -2.45 -15.67
C ASP A 192 0.85 -1.29 -14.69
N LEU A 193 0.83 -1.59 -13.38
CA LEU A 193 0.83 -0.57 -12.32
C LEU A 193 2.01 0.39 -12.43
N ARG A 194 3.25 -0.12 -12.57
CA ARG A 194 4.45 0.73 -12.69
C ARG A 194 4.42 1.59 -13.94
N ALA A 195 3.86 1.09 -15.03
CA ALA A 195 3.69 1.87 -16.26
C ALA A 195 2.72 3.03 -16.06
N ARG A 196 1.57 2.81 -15.41
CA ARG A 196 0.61 3.87 -15.06
C ARG A 196 1.18 4.89 -14.09
N GLU A 197 1.86 4.43 -13.05
CA GLU A 197 2.52 5.29 -12.06
C GLU A 197 3.51 6.25 -12.76
N LYS A 198 4.34 5.72 -13.66
CA LYS A 198 5.34 6.51 -14.39
C LYS A 198 4.72 7.53 -15.35
N SER A 199 3.61 7.19 -16.01
CA SER A 199 2.94 8.06 -16.97
C SER A 199 1.92 9.01 -16.34
N LEU A 200 1.65 8.87 -15.03
CA LEU A 200 0.54 9.53 -14.33
C LEU A 200 -0.81 9.25 -15.01
N ASN A 201 -0.99 8.02 -15.50
CA ASN A 201 -2.27 7.58 -16.05
C ASN A 201 -3.17 7.06 -14.93
N LEU A 202 -4.37 7.63 -14.82
CA LEU A 202 -5.32 7.36 -13.73
C LEU A 202 -6.61 6.79 -14.33
N ASN A 203 -6.92 5.53 -14.04
CA ASN A 203 -8.18 4.92 -14.46
C ASN A 203 -9.32 5.31 -13.52
N LYS A 204 -10.54 5.49 -14.05
CA LYS A 204 -11.71 5.77 -13.22
C LYS A 204 -12.37 4.47 -12.73
N PRO A 205 -12.74 4.36 -11.45
CA PRO A 205 -13.55 3.26 -10.97
C PRO A 205 -14.97 3.34 -11.56
N VAL A 206 -15.66 2.21 -11.56
CA VAL A 206 -17.07 2.07 -11.93
C VAL A 206 -17.96 2.70 -10.86
N VAL A 207 -17.55 2.64 -9.60
CA VAL A 207 -18.27 3.19 -8.45
C VAL A 207 -17.45 4.29 -7.79
N ASN A 208 -18.10 5.42 -7.49
CA ASN A 208 -17.51 6.51 -6.74
C ASN A 208 -17.81 6.36 -5.24
N TYR A 209 -16.76 6.24 -4.41
CA TYR A 209 -16.89 6.14 -2.94
C TYR A 209 -16.70 7.48 -2.20
N ASP A 210 -16.81 8.61 -2.92
CA ASP A 210 -16.82 9.96 -2.36
C ASP A 210 -18.21 10.61 -2.23
N GLU A 211 -19.24 9.94 -2.77
CA GLU A 211 -20.64 10.37 -2.77
C GLU A 211 -21.45 9.76 -1.63
#